data_AF-A0A954J9T9-F1
#
_entry.id   AF-A0A954J9T9-F1
#
_cell.length_a   1.000
_cell.length_b   1.000
_cell.length_c   1.000
_cell.angle_alpha   90.00
_cell.angle_beta   90.00
_cell.angle_gamma   90.00
#
_symmetry.space_group_name_H-M   'P 1'
#
loop_
_entity.id
_entity.type
_entity.pdbx_description
1 polymer ?
#
loop_
_entity_poly.entity_id
_entity_poly.type
_entity_poly.pdbx_seq_one_letter_code
_entity_poly.pdbx_strand_id
1 'polypeptide(L)'
;AFGDGTLFMERFVPEARHVEVQLMGDGKGQVLHFGERDCSVQRRYQKLIEEAPCAAMPDHLRAQLHKSAVDLAASVNYRNAGTAEFLFDVQRQEFYFIEVNARIQVEHPVSEMIAGFDLVQEQIRIAGGADLSVKQEDIKLNGHAIECRINAEDAERDFLPSPGRVTRWQPPEGPGIRLDSHMSEGAMIPPFYDSMVGKLIAHGK
;
A
#
# COMPACT_ATOMS: atom_id res chain seq x y z
N ALA A 1 19.13 -15.54 -4.34
CA ALA A 1 17.76 -15.01 -4.41
C ALA A 1 17.55 -14.13 -5.64
N PHE A 2 18.48 -13.22 -5.99
CA PHE A 2 18.27 -12.24 -7.07
C PHE A 2 19.28 -12.28 -8.23
N GLY A 3 20.31 -13.14 -8.19
CA GLY A 3 21.26 -13.31 -9.31
C GLY A 3 22.30 -12.19 -9.47
N ASP A 4 22.21 -11.11 -8.68
CA ASP A 4 23.16 -10.01 -8.59
C ASP A 4 23.71 -9.91 -7.16
N GLY A 5 25.03 -9.69 -7.03
CA GLY A 5 25.75 -9.58 -5.77
C GLY A 5 26.08 -8.15 -5.34
N THR A 6 25.55 -7.15 -6.04
CA THR A 6 25.78 -5.73 -5.74
C THR A 6 25.25 -5.39 -4.34
N LEU A 7 26.09 -4.74 -3.55
CA LEU A 7 25.77 -4.30 -2.19
C LEU A 7 26.00 -2.79 -2.08
N PHE A 8 25.14 -2.15 -1.29
CA PHE A 8 25.29 -0.76 -0.88
C PHE A 8 25.00 -0.65 0.62
N MET A 9 25.33 0.51 1.21
CA MET A 9 25.16 0.74 2.64
C MET A 9 24.41 2.05 2.85
N GLU A 10 23.40 2.00 3.71
CA GLU A 10 22.59 3.15 4.08
C GLU A 10 22.73 3.44 5.57
N ARG A 11 22.31 4.65 5.96
CA ARG A 11 22.20 5.00 7.36
C ARG A 11 21.04 4.23 7.99
N PHE A 12 21.32 3.49 9.06
CA PHE A 12 20.29 2.82 9.84
C PHE A 12 19.49 3.83 10.69
N VAL A 13 18.17 3.76 10.62
CA VAL A 13 17.24 4.56 11.44
C VAL A 13 16.55 3.61 12.43
N PRO A 14 16.90 3.63 13.74
CA PRO A 14 16.43 2.64 14.71
C PRO A 14 14.92 2.66 14.96
N GLU A 15 14.32 3.86 14.96
CA GLU A 15 12.90 4.08 15.21
C GLU A 15 12.29 4.82 14.01
N ALA A 16 12.11 4.08 12.92
CA ALA A 16 11.47 4.59 11.72
C ALA A 16 10.07 4.01 11.55
N ARG A 17 9.15 4.84 11.08
CA ARG A 17 7.93 4.38 10.43
C ARG A 17 8.21 4.16 8.95
N HIS A 18 7.65 3.10 8.39
CA HIS A 18 7.67 2.86 6.95
C HIS A 18 6.45 3.58 6.36
N VAL A 19 6.68 4.68 5.65
CA VAL A 19 5.61 5.51 5.08
C VAL A 19 5.79 5.58 3.58
N GLU A 20 4.70 5.48 2.84
CA GLU A 20 4.77 5.38 1.38
C GLU A 20 3.66 6.18 0.70
N VAL A 21 3.95 6.78 -0.46
CA VAL A 21 3.02 7.65 -1.17
C VAL A 21 2.50 6.96 -2.42
N GLN A 22 1.18 6.82 -2.52
CA GLN A 22 0.54 6.30 -3.73
C GLN A 22 0.61 7.33 -4.84
N LEU A 23 1.13 6.94 -6.01
CA LEU A 23 1.27 7.79 -7.17
C LEU A 23 0.48 7.23 -8.37
N MET A 24 0.02 8.13 -9.24
CA MET A 24 -0.49 7.82 -10.58
C MET A 24 0.08 8.84 -11.57
N GLY A 25 0.81 8.36 -12.58
CA GLY A 25 1.40 9.21 -13.61
C GLY A 25 0.83 8.98 -15.01
N ASP A 26 0.78 10.02 -15.83
CA ASP A 26 0.30 9.95 -17.22
C ASP A 26 1.39 9.58 -18.25
N GLY A 27 2.66 9.64 -17.84
CA GLY A 27 3.82 9.46 -18.72
C GLY A 27 4.19 10.69 -19.58
N LYS A 28 3.55 11.83 -19.33
CA LYS A 28 3.76 13.12 -20.04
C LYS A 28 4.21 14.23 -19.09
N GLY A 29 4.50 13.89 -17.83
CA GLY A 29 5.01 14.79 -16.80
C GLY A 29 3.99 15.15 -15.72
N GLN A 30 2.71 14.75 -15.86
CA GLN A 30 1.73 14.91 -14.80
C GLN A 30 1.70 13.67 -13.91
N VAL A 31 1.83 13.90 -12.60
CA VAL A 31 1.74 12.86 -11.57
C VAL A 31 0.85 13.37 -10.45
N LEU A 32 -0.05 12.51 -9.97
CA LEU A 32 -0.93 12.76 -8.83
C LEU A 32 -0.55 11.84 -7.67
N HIS A 33 -0.81 12.28 -6.44
CA HIS A 33 -0.76 11.42 -5.26
C HIS A 33 -2.15 11.14 -4.69
N PHE A 34 -2.33 9.94 -4.14
CA PHE A 34 -3.58 9.47 -3.51
C PHE A 34 -3.40 9.27 -2.00
N GLY A 35 -2.64 10.19 -1.40
CA GLY A 35 -2.26 10.14 0.02
C GLY A 35 -1.08 9.22 0.28
N GLU A 36 -0.71 9.15 1.56
CA GLU A 36 0.31 8.26 2.08
C GLU A 36 -0.28 7.13 2.92
N ARG A 37 0.46 6.04 3.05
CA ARG A 37 0.16 4.90 3.90
C ARG A 37 1.28 4.70 4.91
N ASP A 38 0.91 4.24 6.09
CA ASP A 38 1.84 3.72 7.08
C ASP A 38 1.81 2.19 7.05
N CYS A 39 2.97 1.59 6.78
CA CYS A 39 3.16 0.15 6.65
C CYS A 39 4.20 -0.36 7.66
N SER A 40 4.32 0.32 8.80
CA SER A 40 5.35 0.03 9.81
C SER A 40 5.14 -1.30 10.52
N VAL A 41 3.91 -1.81 10.55
CA VAL A 41 3.58 -3.09 11.21
C VAL A 41 3.98 -4.24 10.30
N GLN A 42 5.18 -4.77 10.57
CA GLN A 42 5.80 -5.81 9.76
C GLN A 42 6.27 -6.98 10.63
N ARG A 43 6.28 -8.18 10.04
CA ARG A 43 6.91 -9.37 10.62
C ARG A 43 7.91 -9.94 9.63
N ARG A 44 9.19 -10.09 10.04
CA ARG A 44 10.27 -10.56 9.17
C ARG A 44 10.30 -9.82 7.81
N TYR A 45 10.15 -8.49 7.85
CA TYR A 45 10.13 -7.59 6.68
C TYR A 45 8.92 -7.75 5.74
N GLN A 46 7.85 -8.44 6.18
CA GLN A 46 6.58 -8.50 5.46
C GLN A 46 5.56 -7.61 6.16
N LYS A 47 4.92 -6.72 5.40
CA LYS A 47 3.81 -5.87 5.87
C LYS A 47 2.61 -6.76 6.23
N LEU A 48 1.98 -6.46 7.37
CA LEU A 48 0.83 -7.22 7.92
C LEU A 48 -0.40 -6.35 8.15
N ILE A 49 -0.17 -5.12 8.62
CA ILE A 49 -1.20 -4.11 8.82
C ILE A 49 -0.71 -2.82 8.18
N GLU A 50 -1.58 -2.22 7.38
CA GLU A 50 -1.32 -0.99 6.67
C GLU A 50 -2.46 -0.01 6.92
N GLU A 51 -2.15 1.27 7.13
CA GLU A 51 -3.16 2.28 7.38
C GLU A 51 -2.96 3.53 6.53
N ALA A 52 -4.03 4.27 6.26
CA ALA A 52 -3.99 5.54 5.56
C ALA A 52 -4.99 6.52 6.19
N PRO A 53 -4.61 7.79 6.43
CA PRO A 53 -3.26 8.35 6.34
C PRO A 53 -2.32 7.84 7.46
N CYS A 54 -1.03 8.22 7.41
CA CYS A 54 -0.12 7.98 8.53
C CYS A 54 -0.49 8.90 9.71
N ALA A 55 -1.05 8.32 10.78
CA ALA A 55 -1.56 9.08 11.93
C ALA A 55 -0.46 9.85 12.69
N ALA A 56 0.78 9.36 12.65
CA ALA A 56 1.91 9.98 13.34
C ALA A 56 2.51 11.18 12.59
N MET A 57 2.15 11.40 11.32
CA MET A 57 2.78 12.42 10.48
C MET A 57 2.06 13.78 10.60
N PRO A 58 2.78 14.87 10.93
CA PRO A 58 2.21 16.21 10.90
C PRO A 58 1.90 16.69 9.48
N ASP A 59 0.85 17.52 9.32
CA ASP A 59 0.37 17.98 8.00
C ASP A 59 1.43 18.68 7.14
N HIS A 60 2.26 19.53 7.75
CA HIS A 60 3.32 20.24 7.04
C HIS A 60 4.39 19.29 6.49
N LEU A 61 4.65 18.18 7.18
CA LEU A 61 5.60 17.16 6.73
C LEU A 61 4.96 16.25 5.69
N ARG A 62 3.68 15.90 5.87
CA ARG A 62 2.88 15.16 4.88
C ARG A 62 2.86 15.87 3.52
N ALA A 63 2.63 17.19 3.51
CA ALA A 63 2.67 17.98 2.28
C ALA A 63 4.05 17.95 1.61
N GLN A 64 5.14 18.00 2.38
CA GLN A 64 6.50 17.88 1.86
C GLN A 64 6.80 16.47 1.31
N LEU A 65 6.33 15.43 2.00
CA LEU A 65 6.45 14.03 1.57
C LEU A 65 5.74 13.82 0.23
N HIS A 66 4.47 14.21 0.14
CA HIS A 66 3.68 14.10 -1.09
C HIS A 66 4.33 14.85 -2.24
N LYS A 67 4.77 16.09 -2.00
CA LYS A 67 5.48 16.88 -3.02
C LYS A 67 6.76 16.19 -3.48
N SER A 68 7.56 15.66 -2.55
CA SER A 68 8.82 14.99 -2.88
C SER A 68 8.60 13.74 -3.73
N ALA A 69 7.58 12.94 -3.40
CA ALA A 69 7.20 11.76 -4.18
C ALA A 69 6.70 12.11 -5.58
N VAL A 70 5.86 13.14 -5.70
CA VAL A 70 5.36 13.64 -7.00
C VAL A 70 6.49 14.20 -7.85
N ASP A 71 7.36 15.05 -7.29
CA ASP A 71 8.49 15.64 -8.00
C ASP A 71 9.44 14.54 -8.53
N LEU A 72 9.74 13.53 -7.70
CA LEU A 72 10.57 12.39 -8.09
C LEU A 72 9.98 11.65 -9.29
N ALA A 73 8.70 11.28 -9.23
CA ALA A 73 8.04 10.56 -10.31
C ALA A 73 7.87 11.42 -11.57
N ALA A 74 7.55 12.71 -11.43
CA ALA A 74 7.45 13.62 -12.55
C ALA A 74 8.80 13.77 -13.29
N SER A 75 9.92 13.79 -12.56
CA SER A 75 11.26 13.93 -13.14
C SER A 75 11.64 12.81 -14.13
N VAL A 76 10.98 11.65 -14.03
CA VAL A 76 11.21 10.49 -14.89
C VAL A 76 10.03 10.21 -15.83
N ASN A 77 9.08 11.15 -15.96
CA ASN A 77 7.83 10.97 -16.71
C ASN A 77 7.14 9.65 -16.32
N TYR A 78 7.00 9.41 -15.02
CA TYR A 78 6.40 8.19 -14.51
C TYR A 78 5.00 7.98 -15.12
N ARG A 79 4.69 6.73 -15.48
CA ARG A 79 3.42 6.35 -16.09
C ARG A 79 2.80 5.20 -15.32
N ASN A 80 1.47 5.22 -15.18
CA ASN A 80 0.68 4.24 -14.44
C ASN A 80 0.83 4.38 -12.91
N ALA A 81 0.37 3.39 -12.15
CA ALA A 81 0.43 3.41 -10.69
C ALA A 81 1.82 3.01 -10.20
N GLY A 82 2.29 3.72 -9.17
CA GLY A 82 3.51 3.40 -8.46
C GLY A 82 3.42 3.83 -7.01
N THR A 83 4.40 3.42 -6.21
CA THR A 83 4.50 3.88 -4.82
C THR A 83 5.94 4.27 -4.53
N ALA A 84 6.13 5.48 -4.00
CA ALA A 84 7.41 5.92 -3.48
C ALA A 84 7.45 5.64 -1.96
N GLU A 85 8.40 4.83 -1.52
CA GLU A 85 8.55 4.42 -0.13
C GLU A 85 9.61 5.27 0.59
N PHE A 86 9.36 5.54 1.86
CA PHE A 86 10.19 6.37 2.72
C PHE A 86 10.31 5.78 4.13
N LEU A 87 11.42 6.08 4.78
CA LEU A 87 11.58 5.95 6.23
C LEU A 87 11.28 7.29 6.88
N PHE A 88 10.31 7.33 7.80
CA PHE A 88 9.96 8.49 8.60
C PHE A 88 10.53 8.37 10.02
N ASP A 89 11.52 9.21 10.34
CA ASP A 89 12.07 9.36 11.70
C ASP A 89 11.15 10.27 12.51
N VAL A 90 10.34 9.66 13.37
CA VAL A 90 9.30 10.36 14.16
C VAL A 90 9.93 11.37 15.12
N GLN A 91 11.11 11.07 15.68
CA GLN A 91 11.77 11.93 16.65
C GLN A 91 12.36 13.18 15.98
N ARG A 92 12.99 13.01 14.81
CA ARG A 92 13.58 14.11 14.06
C ARG A 92 12.60 14.88 13.18
N GLN A 93 11.43 14.29 12.92
CA GLN A 93 10.47 14.79 11.92
C GLN A 93 11.08 14.89 10.52
N GLU A 94 11.90 13.90 10.16
CA GLU A 94 12.59 13.82 8.87
C GLU A 94 12.15 12.55 8.14
N PHE A 95 12.07 12.61 6.81
CA PHE A 95 11.82 11.44 5.98
C PHE A 95 12.94 11.22 4.97
N TYR A 96 13.17 9.96 4.62
CA TYR A 96 14.26 9.52 3.75
C TYR A 96 13.69 8.56 2.70
N PHE A 97 13.90 8.87 1.42
CA PHE A 97 13.50 7.99 0.32
C PHE A 97 14.28 6.67 0.38
N ILE A 98 13.61 5.55 0.10
CA ILE A 98 14.23 4.23 0.01
C ILE A 98 14.08 3.61 -1.37
N GLU A 99 12.86 3.48 -1.88
CA GLU A 99 12.60 2.83 -3.16
C GLU A 99 11.32 3.31 -3.84
N VAL A 100 11.18 2.95 -5.12
CA VAL A 100 9.91 3.05 -5.85
C VAL A 100 9.47 1.64 -6.25
N ASN A 101 8.29 1.26 -5.77
CA ASN A 101 7.58 0.10 -6.28
C ASN A 101 6.83 0.51 -7.55
N ALA A 102 7.36 0.10 -8.72
CA ALA A 102 6.84 0.52 -10.01
C ALA A 102 5.60 -0.30 -10.47
N ARG A 103 4.65 -0.49 -9.56
CA ARG A 103 3.44 -1.31 -9.72
C ARG A 103 2.41 -0.94 -8.65
N ILE A 104 1.19 -1.43 -8.81
CA ILE A 104 0.21 -1.43 -7.72
C ILE A 104 0.72 -2.30 -6.56
N GLN A 105 0.40 -1.91 -5.34
CA GLN A 105 0.75 -2.63 -4.11
C GLN A 105 -0.48 -3.33 -3.51
N VAL A 106 -0.23 -4.27 -2.58
CA VAL A 106 -1.28 -5.09 -1.97
C VAL A 106 -2.25 -4.19 -1.20
N GLU A 107 -1.68 -3.22 -0.50
CA GLU A 107 -2.25 -2.21 0.39
C GLU A 107 -2.85 -0.98 -0.32
N HIS A 108 -2.96 -0.98 -1.65
CA HIS A 108 -3.66 0.10 -2.37
C HIS A 108 -5.11 0.36 -1.88
N PRO A 109 -5.90 -0.63 -1.36
CA PRO A 109 -7.27 -0.37 -0.94
C PRO A 109 -7.40 0.69 0.15
N VAL A 110 -6.45 0.83 1.09
CA VAL A 110 -6.57 1.88 2.12
C VAL A 110 -6.51 3.28 1.49
N SER A 111 -5.70 3.46 0.43
CA SER A 111 -5.68 4.71 -0.36
C SER A 111 -6.99 4.93 -1.10
N GLU A 112 -7.55 3.88 -1.73
CA GLU A 112 -8.85 3.96 -2.42
C GLU A 112 -9.98 4.33 -1.45
N MET A 113 -9.99 3.74 -0.26
CA MET A 113 -11.03 3.97 0.76
C MET A 113 -11.04 5.41 1.28
N ILE A 114 -9.87 6.04 1.46
CA ILE A 114 -9.80 7.44 1.92
C ILE A 114 -9.93 8.45 0.79
N ALA A 115 -9.51 8.11 -0.43
CA ALA A 115 -9.52 9.02 -1.57
C ALA A 115 -10.83 8.96 -2.38
N GLY A 116 -11.53 7.84 -2.34
CA GLY A 116 -12.75 7.60 -3.13
C GLY A 116 -12.49 7.34 -4.62
N PHE A 117 -11.31 6.84 -4.98
CA PHE A 117 -10.90 6.57 -6.36
C PHE A 117 -10.47 5.12 -6.54
N ASP A 118 -10.88 4.52 -7.66
CA ASP A 118 -10.44 3.18 -8.09
C ASP A 118 -9.12 3.31 -8.87
N LEU A 119 -8.03 2.91 -8.23
CA LEU A 119 -6.69 3.00 -8.77
C LEU A 119 -6.48 1.98 -9.88
N VAL A 120 -7.04 0.77 -9.77
CA VAL A 120 -6.89 -0.29 -10.77
C VAL A 120 -7.60 0.08 -12.07
N GLN A 121 -8.81 0.65 -11.97
CA GLN A 121 -9.53 1.19 -13.12
C GLN A 121 -8.72 2.30 -13.81
N GLU A 122 -8.13 3.20 -13.04
CA GLU A 122 -7.30 4.29 -13.57
C GLU A 122 -6.03 3.77 -14.26
N GLN A 123 -5.39 2.72 -13.71
CA GLN A 123 -4.28 2.04 -14.37
C GLN A 123 -4.67 1.52 -15.76
N ILE A 124 -5.84 0.88 -15.88
CA ILE A 124 -6.33 0.34 -17.16
C ILE A 124 -6.61 1.46 -18.15
N ARG A 125 -7.22 2.57 -17.70
CA ARG A 125 -7.47 3.76 -18.54
C ARG A 125 -6.18 4.35 -19.10
N ILE A 126 -5.19 4.59 -18.24
CA ILE A 126 -3.88 5.15 -18.63
C ILE A 126 -3.12 4.19 -19.55
N ALA A 127 -3.19 2.89 -19.29
CA ALA A 127 -2.61 1.88 -20.18
C ALA A 127 -3.25 1.93 -21.57
N GLY A 128 -4.56 2.16 -21.64
CA GLY A 128 -5.33 2.39 -22.87
C GLY A 128 -5.08 3.73 -23.56
N GLY A 129 -4.22 4.59 -23.00
CA GLY A 129 -3.85 5.87 -23.60
C GLY A 129 -4.76 7.05 -23.21
N ALA A 130 -5.68 6.86 -22.27
CA ALA A 130 -6.43 7.98 -21.69
C ALA A 130 -5.50 8.87 -20.86
N ASP A 131 -5.88 10.13 -20.72
CA ASP A 131 -5.29 11.04 -19.74
C ASP A 131 -5.83 10.72 -18.32
N LEU A 132 -5.19 11.29 -17.31
CA LEU A 132 -5.65 11.22 -15.92
C LEU A 132 -7.11 11.67 -15.82
N SER A 133 -7.95 10.86 -15.19
CA SER A 133 -9.38 11.13 -15.07
C SER A 133 -9.72 12.26 -14.10
N VAL A 134 -8.76 12.66 -13.25
CA VAL A 134 -8.91 13.65 -12.20
C VAL A 134 -7.70 14.56 -12.08
N LYS A 135 -7.84 15.64 -11.31
CA LYS A 135 -6.74 16.51 -10.90
C LYS A 135 -6.44 16.32 -9.42
N GLN A 136 -5.26 16.78 -8.99
CA GLN A 136 -4.84 16.69 -7.58
C GLN A 136 -5.83 17.37 -6.61
N GLU A 137 -6.47 18.45 -7.05
CA GLU A 137 -7.45 19.19 -6.26
C GLU A 137 -8.77 18.42 -6.03
N ASP A 138 -9.10 17.44 -6.87
CA ASP A 138 -10.29 16.60 -6.75
C ASP A 138 -10.09 15.48 -5.72
N ILE A 139 -8.83 15.13 -5.42
CA ILE A 139 -8.46 14.07 -4.48
C ILE A 139 -8.56 14.60 -3.04
N LYS A 140 -9.72 14.39 -2.42
CA LYS A 140 -9.99 14.76 -1.02
C LYS A 140 -9.89 13.53 -0.12
N LEU A 141 -8.87 13.49 0.72
CA LEU A 141 -8.70 12.40 1.70
C LEU A 141 -9.72 12.56 2.83
N ASN A 142 -10.49 11.50 3.11
CA ASN A 142 -11.56 11.51 4.11
C ASN A 142 -11.47 10.31 5.05
N GLY A 143 -11.43 10.59 6.35
CA GLY A 143 -11.38 9.57 7.39
C GLY A 143 -10.04 8.84 7.44
N HIS A 144 -10.10 7.60 7.93
CA HIS A 144 -8.97 6.71 8.12
C HIS A 144 -9.36 5.30 7.67
N ALA A 145 -8.44 4.60 7.01
CA ALA A 145 -8.62 3.23 6.60
C ALA A 145 -7.47 2.36 7.12
N ILE A 146 -7.79 1.12 7.51
CA ILE A 146 -6.82 0.12 7.97
C ILE A 146 -7.08 -1.17 7.20
N GLU A 147 -6.03 -1.77 6.64
CA GLU A 147 -6.03 -3.09 6.04
C GLU A 147 -5.31 -4.08 6.98
N CYS A 148 -5.92 -5.25 7.15
CA CYS A 148 -5.32 -6.41 7.80
C CYS A 148 -5.22 -7.54 6.78
N ARG A 149 -4.01 -8.06 6.58
CA ARG A 149 -3.80 -9.27 5.77
C ARG A 149 -4.27 -10.51 6.53
N ILE A 150 -5.16 -11.28 5.91
CA ILE A 150 -5.62 -12.56 6.45
C ILE A 150 -4.79 -13.66 5.79
N ASN A 151 -3.91 -14.27 6.57
CA ASN A 151 -3.02 -15.34 6.11
C ASN A 151 -3.42 -16.68 6.71
N ALA A 152 -3.34 -17.74 5.90
CA ALA A 152 -3.43 -19.12 6.35
C ALA A 152 -2.13 -19.53 7.05
N GLU A 153 -1.93 -19.01 8.24
CA GLU A 153 -0.75 -19.23 9.08
C GLU A 153 -1.16 -19.53 10.52
N ASP A 154 -0.43 -20.43 11.17
CA ASP A 154 -0.71 -20.82 12.55
C ASP A 154 0.17 -20.02 13.53
N ALA A 155 -0.42 -19.01 14.16
CA ALA A 155 0.27 -18.14 15.11
C ALA A 155 0.80 -18.88 16.36
N GLU A 156 0.20 -20.00 16.76
CA GLU A 156 0.67 -20.82 17.89
C GLU A 156 1.89 -21.67 17.52
N ARG A 157 2.15 -21.81 16.20
CA ARG A 157 3.24 -22.61 15.65
C ARG A 157 4.22 -21.75 14.85
N ASP A 158 4.62 -20.60 15.38
CA ASP A 158 5.55 -19.65 14.75
C ASP A 158 5.14 -19.27 13.31
N PHE A 159 3.83 -19.12 13.09
CA PHE A 159 3.23 -18.71 11.82
C PHE A 159 3.59 -19.62 10.64
N LEU A 160 3.73 -20.92 10.90
CA LEU A 160 3.86 -21.91 9.83
C LEU A 160 2.64 -21.82 8.89
N PRO A 161 2.83 -21.88 7.56
CA PRO A 161 1.73 -21.97 6.62
C PRO A 161 0.81 -23.15 6.94
N SER A 162 -0.49 -22.89 6.89
CA SER A 162 -1.57 -23.82 7.22
C SER A 162 -2.46 -24.07 5.99
N PRO A 163 -1.95 -24.76 4.96
CA PRO A 163 -2.73 -25.10 3.77
C PRO A 163 -3.82 -26.11 4.12
N GLY A 164 -4.92 -26.09 3.38
CA GLY A 164 -6.05 -26.96 3.66
C GLY A 164 -7.33 -26.55 2.96
N ARG A 165 -8.42 -27.27 3.28
CA ARG A 165 -9.76 -26.93 2.78
C ARG A 165 -10.43 -25.96 3.75
N VAL A 166 -10.92 -24.85 3.23
CA VAL A 166 -11.81 -23.95 3.98
C VAL A 166 -13.14 -24.67 4.18
N THR A 167 -13.47 -25.05 5.40
CA THR A 167 -14.72 -25.77 5.71
C THR A 167 -15.91 -24.85 5.90
N ARG A 168 -15.66 -23.58 6.26
CA ARG A 168 -16.68 -22.56 6.46
C ARG A 168 -16.09 -21.20 6.15
N TRP A 169 -16.82 -20.38 5.39
CA TRP A 169 -16.41 -19.02 5.05
C TRP A 169 -17.57 -18.06 5.29
N GLN A 170 -17.40 -17.12 6.22
CA GLN A 170 -18.41 -16.12 6.58
C GLN A 170 -17.75 -14.76 6.69
N PRO A 171 -17.58 -14.05 5.56
CA PRO A 171 -16.95 -12.74 5.56
C PRO A 171 -17.83 -11.72 6.30
N PRO A 172 -17.22 -10.76 7.03
CA PRO A 172 -17.99 -9.67 7.62
C PRO A 172 -18.52 -8.74 6.54
N GLU A 173 -19.71 -8.19 6.79
CA GLU A 173 -20.33 -7.17 5.93
C GLU A 173 -20.76 -5.98 6.79
N GLY A 174 -20.69 -4.79 6.24
CA GLY A 174 -21.16 -3.58 6.91
C GLY A 174 -20.64 -2.30 6.27
N PRO A 175 -21.18 -1.13 6.65
CA PRO A 175 -20.67 0.16 6.22
C PRO A 175 -19.19 0.30 6.56
N GLY A 176 -18.38 0.76 5.59
CA GLY A 176 -16.94 0.95 5.77
C GLY A 176 -16.12 -0.35 5.76
N ILE A 177 -16.74 -1.52 5.61
CA ILE A 177 -16.02 -2.80 5.49
C ILE A 177 -15.86 -3.17 4.02
N ARG A 178 -14.61 -3.43 3.62
CA ARG A 178 -14.25 -3.98 2.31
C ARG A 178 -13.44 -5.26 2.52
N LEU A 179 -13.70 -6.26 1.69
CA LEU A 179 -12.95 -7.51 1.69
C LEU A 179 -12.55 -7.85 0.27
N ASP A 180 -11.24 -7.90 0.03
CA ASP A 180 -10.66 -8.40 -1.21
C ASP A 180 -10.19 -9.84 -0.93
N SER A 181 -10.88 -10.84 -1.48
CA SER A 181 -10.53 -12.25 -1.26
C SER A 181 -10.91 -13.12 -2.46
N HIS A 182 -10.18 -14.22 -2.64
CA HIS A 182 -10.50 -15.27 -3.59
C HIS A 182 -11.03 -16.56 -2.90
N MET A 183 -11.36 -16.47 -1.60
CA MET A 183 -11.86 -17.58 -0.81
C MET A 183 -13.38 -17.77 -0.94
N SER A 184 -13.77 -19.02 -0.77
CA SER A 184 -15.17 -19.45 -0.62
C SER A 184 -15.20 -20.73 0.22
N GLU A 185 -16.38 -21.09 0.73
CA GLU A 185 -16.56 -22.38 1.40
C GLU A 185 -16.20 -23.53 0.44
N GLY A 186 -15.40 -24.48 0.92
CA GLY A 186 -14.87 -25.58 0.14
C GLY A 186 -13.61 -25.25 -0.67
N ALA A 187 -13.15 -24.00 -0.73
CA ALA A 187 -11.91 -23.64 -1.42
C ALA A 187 -10.70 -24.36 -0.82
N MET A 188 -9.71 -24.67 -1.67
CA MET A 188 -8.45 -25.27 -1.28
C MET A 188 -7.36 -24.22 -1.25
N ILE A 189 -6.68 -24.10 -0.11
CA ILE A 189 -5.46 -23.29 0.05
C ILE A 189 -4.27 -24.21 -0.27
N PRO A 190 -3.56 -24.00 -1.39
CA PRO A 190 -2.44 -24.83 -1.78
C PRO A 190 -1.18 -24.49 -0.95
N PRO A 191 -0.25 -25.45 -0.76
CA PRO A 191 1.02 -25.21 -0.04
C PRO A 191 2.09 -24.52 -0.90
N PHE A 192 1.79 -24.18 -2.15
CA PHE A 192 2.80 -23.78 -3.16
C PHE A 192 2.91 -22.27 -3.36
N TYR A 193 1.99 -21.48 -2.82
CA TYR A 193 1.93 -20.03 -3.01
C TYR A 193 1.98 -19.32 -1.65
N ASP A 194 1.92 -17.99 -1.70
CA ASP A 194 1.75 -17.15 -0.52
C ASP A 194 0.54 -17.58 0.33
N SER A 195 0.64 -17.42 1.65
CA SER A 195 -0.37 -17.83 2.62
C SER A 195 -1.58 -16.89 2.67
N MET A 196 -1.53 -15.72 2.03
CA MET A 196 -2.60 -14.73 2.05
C MET A 196 -3.87 -15.25 1.37
N VAL A 197 -4.97 -15.22 2.11
CA VAL A 197 -6.30 -15.67 1.66
C VAL A 197 -7.28 -14.51 1.49
N GLY A 198 -6.96 -13.33 2.02
CA GLY A 198 -7.73 -12.12 1.81
C GLY A 198 -7.15 -10.91 2.51
N LYS A 199 -7.72 -9.75 2.20
CA LYS A 199 -7.39 -8.46 2.80
C LYS A 199 -8.68 -7.88 3.37
N LEU A 200 -8.74 -7.69 4.68
CA LEU A 200 -9.88 -7.06 5.33
C LEU A 200 -9.56 -5.60 5.56
N ILE A 201 -10.36 -4.71 4.98
CA ILE A 201 -10.17 -3.27 5.07
C ILE A 201 -11.36 -2.65 5.79
N ALA A 202 -11.08 -1.81 6.78
CA ALA A 202 -12.07 -1.05 7.51
C ALA A 202 -11.81 0.45 7.36
N HIS A 203 -12.85 1.23 7.12
CA HIS A 203 -12.82 2.68 7.02
C HIS A 203 -13.74 3.33 8.06
N GLY A 204 -13.27 4.43 8.66
CA GLY A 204 -14.00 5.22 9.64
C GLY A 204 -13.67 6.71 9.55
N LYS A 205 -14.48 7.55 10.22
CA LYS A 205 -14.27 9.00 10.31
C LYS A 205 -13.73 9.40 11.67
#